data_AF-A0A376MLD4-F1
#
_entry.id   AF-A0A376MLD4-F1
#
_cell.length_a   1.000
_cell.length_b   1.000
_cell.length_c   1.000
_cell.angle_alpha   90.00
_cell.angle_beta   90.00
_cell.angle_gamma   90.00
#
_symmetry.space_group_name_H-M   'P 1'
#
loop_
_entity.id
_entity.type
_entity.pdbx_description
1 polymer ?
#
loop_
_entity_poly.entity_id
_entity_poly.type
_entity_poly.pdbx_seq_one_letter_code
_entity_poly.pdbx_strand_id
1 'polypeptide(L)'
;MNNSINHKFHHISRAEYQELLAVSRGDAVADYIIDNVSILDLINGGEISGPIVIKGRYIAGVGAEYTDAPALQRIDAHGATAVPGFIDAHLHIESSMMTPVTFETATLPRGLTTVICDPHEIVNVMGEAGFAWFARCAEQARQNQYLQVSSCVPALEGCDVNGASFTLEQMLAWRDHPQVTGLAEMMDYPGVISGQNALLDKLDAFRHLTLDGHCPGWVVKNLTPILLRVLKTARKLSAGRRTPEITTRHVVDDPRRVRCPAISTHWHR
;
A
#
# COMPACT_ATOMS: atom_id res chain seq x y z
N MET A 1 -12.36 -23.49 1.56
CA MET A 1 -12.93 -22.16 1.32
C MET A 1 -11.78 -21.23 0.97
N ASN A 2 -11.62 -20.88 -0.31
CA ASN A 2 -10.59 -19.95 -0.77
C ASN A 2 -11.00 -18.54 -0.33
N ASN A 3 -10.55 -18.14 0.86
CA ASN A 3 -10.75 -16.79 1.37
C ASN A 3 -9.51 -15.96 0.99
N SER A 4 -9.26 -15.81 -0.32
CA SER A 4 -8.17 -14.94 -0.77
C SER A 4 -8.52 -13.49 -0.44
N ILE A 5 -7.56 -12.77 0.13
CA ILE A 5 -7.72 -11.36 0.52
C ILE A 5 -7.58 -10.44 -0.73
N ASN A 6 -7.43 -11.04 -1.91
CA ASN A 6 -6.93 -10.45 -3.15
C ASN A 6 -8.01 -9.87 -4.08
N HIS A 7 -8.98 -9.15 -3.52
CA HIS A 7 -9.92 -8.38 -4.33
C HIS A 7 -9.60 -6.90 -4.27
N LYS A 8 -9.61 -6.24 -5.43
CA LYS A 8 -9.46 -4.79 -5.63
C LYS A 8 -10.42 -3.96 -4.77
N PHE A 9 -11.49 -4.57 -4.27
CA PHE A 9 -12.46 -4.00 -3.34
C PHE A 9 -12.84 -5.01 -2.25
N HIS A 10 -12.93 -4.55 -1.00
CA HIS A 10 -13.54 -5.34 0.07
C HIS A 10 -15.01 -5.58 -0.25
N HIS A 11 -15.39 -6.84 -0.47
CA HIS A 11 -16.78 -7.23 -0.68
C HIS A 11 -17.29 -7.95 0.57
N ILE A 12 -18.39 -7.44 1.12
CA ILE A 12 -19.16 -8.10 2.18
C ILE A 12 -20.52 -8.49 1.63
N SER A 13 -20.86 -9.77 1.69
CA SER A 13 -22.20 -10.22 1.31
C SER A 13 -23.23 -9.73 2.33
N ARG A 14 -24.50 -9.65 1.91
CA ARG A 14 -25.59 -9.26 2.83
C ARG A 14 -25.68 -10.18 4.05
N ALA A 15 -25.43 -11.48 3.87
CA ALA A 15 -25.44 -12.46 4.95
C ALA A 15 -24.31 -12.20 5.95
N GLU A 16 -23.07 -12.03 5.48
CA GLU A 16 -21.93 -11.68 6.33
C GLU A 16 -22.16 -10.36 7.07
N TYR A 17 -22.77 -9.37 6.42
CA TYR A 17 -23.08 -8.09 7.05
C TYR A 17 -24.14 -8.24 8.15
N GLN A 18 -25.17 -9.06 7.93
CA GLN A 18 -26.17 -9.35 8.96
C GLN A 18 -25.55 -10.05 10.19
N GLU A 19 -24.66 -11.01 9.98
CA GLU A 19 -23.92 -11.66 11.05
C GLU A 19 -23.02 -10.69 11.80
N LEU A 20 -22.27 -9.85 11.07
CA LEU A 20 -21.40 -8.83 11.65
C LEU A 20 -22.20 -7.88 12.55
N LEU A 21 -23.37 -7.43 12.08
CA LEU A 21 -24.25 -6.56 12.85
C LEU A 21 -24.87 -7.28 14.06
N ALA A 22 -25.18 -8.58 13.96
CA ALA A 22 -25.69 -9.35 15.09
C ALA A 22 -24.64 -9.48 16.20
N VAL A 23 -23.37 -9.73 15.84
CA VAL A 23 -22.26 -9.75 16.80
C VAL A 23 -22.04 -8.35 17.40
N SER A 24 -22.06 -7.31 16.57
CA SER A 24 -21.90 -5.92 17.03
C SER A 24 -22.97 -5.49 18.04
N ARG A 25 -24.21 -5.99 17.92
CA ARG A 25 -25.28 -5.74 18.90
C ARG A 25 -25.24 -6.63 20.14
N GLY A 26 -24.41 -7.68 20.14
CA GLY A 26 -24.41 -8.71 21.20
C GLY A 26 -25.47 -9.81 21.04
N ASP A 27 -26.17 -9.86 19.90
CA ASP A 27 -27.19 -10.88 19.61
C ASP A 27 -26.58 -12.23 19.18
N ALA A 28 -25.29 -12.24 18.82
CA ALA A 28 -24.59 -13.40 18.29
C ALA A 28 -23.15 -13.50 18.82
N VAL A 29 -22.58 -14.70 18.70
CA VAL A 29 -21.22 -15.04 19.16
C VAL A 29 -20.18 -14.58 18.14
N ALA A 30 -19.14 -13.88 18.61
CA ALA A 30 -17.98 -13.51 17.80
C ALA A 30 -17.09 -14.71 17.48
N ASP A 31 -16.34 -14.65 16.38
CA ASP A 31 -15.38 -15.72 16.08
C ASP A 31 -14.13 -15.58 16.96
N TYR A 32 -13.62 -14.35 17.09
CA TYR A 32 -12.49 -14.03 17.96
C TYR A 32 -12.76 -12.77 18.78
N ILE A 33 -12.27 -12.76 20.01
CA ILE A 33 -12.08 -11.55 20.80
C ILE A 33 -10.61 -11.46 21.20
N ILE A 34 -9.97 -10.31 20.92
CA ILE A 34 -8.66 -9.97 21.46
C ILE A 34 -8.92 -9.11 22.70
N ASP A 35 -8.55 -9.61 23.87
CA ASP A 35 -8.84 -9.04 25.18
C ASP A 35 -7.57 -8.45 25.82
N ASN A 36 -7.74 -7.69 26.90
CA ASN A 36 -6.64 -7.06 27.66
C ASN A 36 -5.67 -6.31 26.72
N VAL A 37 -6.25 -5.47 25.86
CA VAL A 37 -5.57 -4.75 24.78
C VAL A 37 -5.89 -3.27 24.88
N SER A 38 -4.92 -2.43 24.54
CA SER A 38 -5.11 -0.99 24.31
C SER A 38 -5.02 -0.71 22.82
N ILE A 39 -6.01 -0.05 22.22
CA ILE A 39 -6.05 0.21 20.78
C ILE A 39 -5.57 1.64 20.53
N LEU A 40 -4.53 1.80 19.70
CA LEU A 40 -4.06 3.13 19.32
C LEU A 40 -5.06 3.78 18.34
N ASP A 41 -5.72 4.84 18.78
CA ASP A 41 -6.61 5.63 17.91
C ASP A 41 -5.77 6.56 17.04
N LEU A 42 -5.49 6.12 15.81
CA LEU A 42 -4.75 6.89 14.81
C LEU A 42 -5.53 8.08 14.23
N ILE A 43 -6.85 8.14 14.42
CA ILE A 43 -7.71 9.21 13.87
C ILE A 43 -7.74 10.38 14.85
N ASN A 44 -8.09 10.12 16.11
CA ASN A 44 -8.26 11.18 17.10
C ASN A 44 -6.97 11.44 17.91
N GLY A 45 -6.07 10.45 17.95
CA GLY A 45 -4.93 10.42 18.86
C GLY A 45 -5.37 9.97 20.25
N GLY A 46 -4.61 9.05 20.85
CA GLY A 46 -4.89 8.48 22.16
C GLY A 46 -5.13 6.98 22.09
N GLU A 47 -5.79 6.45 23.12
CA GLU A 47 -5.98 5.02 23.31
C GLU A 47 -7.44 4.69 23.61
N ILE A 48 -7.95 3.63 22.97
CA ILE A 48 -9.25 3.03 23.28
C ILE A 48 -8.98 1.75 24.06
N SER A 49 -9.39 1.72 25.32
CA SER A 49 -9.28 0.52 26.15
C SER A 49 -10.45 -0.43 25.92
N GLY A 50 -10.15 -1.72 25.87
CA GLY A 50 -11.15 -2.78 25.79
C GLY A 50 -10.92 -3.72 24.60
N PRO A 51 -11.70 -4.80 24.53
CA PRO A 51 -11.47 -5.85 23.55
C PRO A 51 -11.71 -5.40 22.10
N ILE A 52 -11.08 -6.12 21.16
CA ILE A 52 -11.38 -6.08 19.73
C ILE A 52 -12.22 -7.32 19.40
N VAL A 53 -13.42 -7.10 18.87
CA VAL A 53 -14.37 -8.17 18.49
C VAL A 53 -14.29 -8.42 16.99
N ILE A 54 -14.11 -9.68 16.59
CA ILE A 54 -13.89 -10.07 15.19
C ILE A 54 -14.94 -11.11 14.77
N LYS A 55 -15.58 -10.88 13.62
CA LYS A 55 -16.46 -11.82 12.94
C LYS A 55 -16.00 -12.02 11.50
N GLY A 56 -15.64 -13.25 11.16
CA GLY A 56 -15.01 -13.60 9.89
C GLY A 56 -13.73 -12.79 9.68
N ARG A 57 -13.77 -11.89 8.71
CA ARG A 57 -12.65 -11.03 8.29
C ARG A 57 -12.90 -9.54 8.57
N TYR A 58 -13.83 -9.25 9.47
CA TYR A 58 -14.24 -7.90 9.84
C TYR A 58 -14.17 -7.69 11.35
N ILE A 59 -13.88 -6.44 11.75
CA ILE A 59 -14.00 -5.99 13.13
C ILE A 59 -15.48 -5.65 13.36
N ALA A 60 -16.11 -6.32 14.32
CA ALA A 60 -17.52 -6.14 14.70
C ALA A 60 -17.71 -5.01 15.72
N GLY A 61 -16.67 -4.74 16.51
CA GLY A 61 -16.71 -3.77 17.59
C GLY A 61 -15.36 -3.66 18.29
N VAL A 62 -15.16 -2.54 18.98
CA VAL A 62 -13.99 -2.28 19.83
C VAL A 62 -14.45 -1.53 21.07
N GLY A 63 -13.79 -1.77 22.20
CA GLY A 63 -14.03 -0.99 23.42
C GLY A 63 -14.66 -1.78 24.55
N ALA A 64 -14.74 -1.13 25.72
CA ALA A 64 -15.13 -1.75 26.98
C ALA A 64 -16.57 -2.29 27.01
N GLU A 65 -17.45 -1.82 26.12
CA GLU A 65 -18.82 -2.33 25.98
C GLU A 65 -18.87 -3.80 25.55
N TYR A 66 -17.77 -4.32 24.96
CA TYR A 66 -17.67 -5.71 24.53
C TYR A 66 -16.94 -6.62 25.53
N THR A 67 -16.65 -6.14 26.75
CA THR A 67 -15.89 -6.91 27.77
C THR A 67 -16.50 -8.28 28.05
N ASP A 68 -17.82 -8.37 28.14
CA ASP A 68 -18.56 -9.60 28.42
C ASP A 68 -19.14 -10.27 27.16
N ALA A 69 -18.74 -9.81 25.96
CA ALA A 69 -19.26 -10.35 24.71
C ALA A 69 -18.85 -11.84 24.53
N PRO A 70 -19.77 -12.71 24.07
CA PRO A 70 -19.46 -14.10 23.83
C PRO A 70 -18.60 -14.27 22.56
N ALA A 71 -17.60 -15.15 22.62
CA ALA A 71 -16.75 -15.49 21.48
C ALA A 71 -16.42 -16.99 21.44
N LEU A 72 -16.18 -17.51 20.23
CA LEU A 72 -15.68 -18.87 20.04
C LEU A 72 -14.25 -19.01 20.57
N GLN A 73 -13.43 -17.97 20.39
CA GLN A 73 -12.07 -17.93 20.91
C GLN A 73 -11.73 -16.56 21.49
N ARG A 74 -11.13 -16.54 22.69
CA ARG A 74 -10.54 -15.35 23.30
C ARG A 74 -9.02 -15.43 23.27
N ILE A 75 -8.37 -14.31 22.97
CA ILE A 75 -6.92 -14.15 22.89
C ILE A 75 -6.54 -13.05 23.87
N ASP A 76 -5.73 -13.33 24.88
CA ASP A 76 -5.20 -12.33 25.81
C ASP A 76 -4.00 -11.62 25.17
N ALA A 77 -4.08 -10.30 25.00
CA ALA A 77 -2.99 -9.48 24.46
C ALA A 77 -1.99 -9.04 25.53
N HIS A 78 -2.16 -9.43 26.80
CA HIS A 78 -1.24 -9.17 27.90
C HIS A 78 -0.91 -7.67 28.11
N GLY A 79 -1.90 -6.80 27.90
CA GLY A 79 -1.75 -5.35 28.02
C GLY A 79 -1.02 -4.71 26.83
N ALA A 80 -0.83 -5.43 25.72
CA ALA A 80 -0.18 -4.89 24.54
C ALA A 80 -1.04 -3.82 23.83
N THR A 81 -0.36 -3.00 23.03
CA THR A 81 -1.02 -2.01 22.16
C THR A 81 -1.32 -2.62 20.81
N ALA A 82 -2.60 -2.63 20.41
CA ALA A 82 -3.02 -2.95 19.07
C ALA A 82 -2.90 -1.75 18.13
N VAL A 83 -2.34 -2.01 16.96
CA VAL A 83 -2.29 -1.09 15.82
C VAL A 83 -2.81 -1.80 14.58
N PRO A 84 -3.34 -1.07 13.57
CA PRO A 84 -3.61 -1.68 12.27
C PRO A 84 -2.35 -2.31 11.69
N GLY A 85 -2.53 -3.36 10.90
CA GLY A 85 -1.42 -3.95 10.14
C GLY A 85 -0.73 -2.89 9.28
N PHE A 86 0.60 -2.94 9.24
CA PHE A 86 1.39 -1.98 8.48
C PHE A 86 1.17 -2.16 6.98
N ILE A 87 1.23 -1.03 6.27
CA ILE A 87 1.14 -0.92 4.82
C ILE A 87 2.39 -0.23 4.32
N ASP A 88 3.17 -0.88 3.48
CA ASP A 88 4.24 -0.22 2.73
C ASP A 88 3.73 0.12 1.32
N ALA A 89 3.60 1.42 1.07
CA ALA A 89 2.96 1.94 -0.13
C ALA A 89 3.86 2.00 -1.38
N HIS A 90 5.17 1.74 -1.27
CA HIS A 90 6.05 1.62 -2.43
C HIS A 90 7.34 0.89 -2.02
N LEU A 91 7.58 -0.27 -2.63
CA LEU A 91 8.83 -1.01 -2.49
C LEU A 91 9.11 -1.91 -3.70
N HIS A 92 10.33 -2.43 -3.76
CA HIS A 92 10.77 -3.45 -4.71
C HIS A 92 11.20 -4.68 -3.91
N ILE A 93 10.47 -5.80 -4.03
CA ILE A 93 10.78 -7.02 -3.27
C ILE A 93 12.16 -7.54 -3.70
N GLU A 94 12.48 -7.40 -4.97
CA GLU A 94 13.73 -7.86 -5.59
C GLU A 94 14.97 -7.24 -4.94
N SER A 95 14.86 -6.02 -4.41
CA SER A 95 15.94 -5.38 -3.65
C SER A 95 16.32 -6.13 -2.37
N SER A 96 15.42 -6.99 -1.86
CA SER A 96 15.72 -7.88 -0.72
C SER A 96 16.36 -9.21 -1.14
N MET A 97 16.55 -9.46 -2.44
CA MET A 97 16.99 -10.73 -3.02
C MET A 97 16.07 -11.91 -2.67
N MET A 98 14.80 -11.63 -2.40
CA MET A 98 13.78 -12.63 -2.07
C MET A 98 12.76 -12.77 -3.20
N THR A 99 12.12 -13.93 -3.26
CA THR A 99 10.87 -14.07 -4.01
C THR A 99 9.71 -13.44 -3.23
N PRO A 100 8.58 -13.08 -3.87
CA PRO A 100 7.42 -12.55 -3.15
C PRO A 100 6.89 -13.49 -2.06
N VAL A 101 6.99 -14.80 -2.29
CA VAL A 101 6.61 -15.85 -1.32
C VAL A 101 7.57 -15.90 -0.12
N THR A 102 8.88 -15.72 -0.35
CA THR A 102 9.85 -15.67 0.76
C THR A 102 9.72 -14.37 1.55
N PHE A 103 9.44 -13.27 0.86
CA PHE A 103 9.28 -11.95 1.45
C PHE A 103 8.13 -11.90 2.48
N GLU A 104 6.98 -12.52 2.19
CA GLU A 104 5.87 -12.55 3.15
C GLU A 104 6.25 -13.26 4.45
N THR A 105 7.04 -14.35 4.36
CA THR A 105 7.44 -15.14 5.53
C THR A 105 8.33 -14.32 6.46
N ALA A 106 9.13 -13.41 5.92
CA ALA A 106 9.99 -12.53 6.71
C ALA A 106 9.25 -11.32 7.32
N THR A 107 8.20 -10.83 6.65
CA THR A 107 7.61 -9.52 6.94
C THR A 107 6.22 -9.58 7.58
N LEU A 108 5.39 -10.54 7.21
CA LEU A 108 4.04 -10.69 7.75
C LEU A 108 4.04 -10.94 9.28
N PRO A 109 4.92 -11.78 9.85
CA PRO A 109 5.01 -11.95 11.32
C PRO A 109 5.42 -10.69 12.07
N ARG A 110 5.95 -9.68 11.37
CA ARG A 110 6.36 -8.38 11.93
C ARG A 110 5.29 -7.30 11.76
N GLY A 111 4.10 -7.68 11.31
CA GLY A 111 2.96 -6.78 11.16
C GLY A 111 2.87 -6.10 9.80
N LEU A 112 3.77 -6.36 8.84
CA LEU A 112 3.60 -5.86 7.47
C LEU A 112 2.54 -6.70 6.76
N THR A 113 1.30 -6.21 6.77
CA THR A 113 0.16 -6.95 6.24
C THR A 113 -0.12 -6.65 4.78
N THR A 114 0.31 -5.48 4.29
CA THR A 114 0.07 -5.04 2.91
C THR A 114 1.29 -4.36 2.33
N VAL A 115 1.56 -4.66 1.06
CA VAL A 115 2.62 -4.03 0.27
C VAL A 115 2.09 -3.64 -1.11
N ILE A 116 2.57 -2.53 -1.62
CA ILE A 116 2.38 -2.08 -3.00
C ILE A 116 3.76 -2.11 -3.65
N CYS A 117 3.93 -3.05 -4.57
CA CYS A 117 5.22 -3.38 -5.17
C CYS A 117 5.28 -2.95 -6.63
N ASP A 118 6.42 -2.38 -7.01
CA ASP A 118 6.81 -2.22 -8.40
C ASP A 118 7.85 -3.29 -8.76
N PRO A 119 7.48 -4.32 -9.55
CA PRO A 119 8.39 -5.39 -9.93
C PRO A 119 9.32 -4.98 -11.09
N HIS A 120 9.74 -3.71 -11.17
CA HIS A 120 10.48 -3.22 -12.34
C HIS A 120 11.80 -3.95 -12.55
N GLU A 121 12.39 -4.56 -11.53
CA GLU A 121 13.68 -5.22 -11.66
C GLU A 121 13.56 -6.49 -12.51
N ILE A 122 12.59 -7.35 -12.17
CA ILE A 122 12.35 -8.56 -12.97
C ILE A 122 11.76 -8.23 -14.35
N VAL A 123 11.00 -7.13 -14.47
CA VAL A 123 10.42 -6.70 -15.76
C VAL A 123 11.51 -6.14 -16.69
N ASN A 124 12.52 -5.43 -16.18
CA ASN A 124 13.67 -5.01 -16.99
C ASN A 124 14.45 -6.22 -17.56
N VAL A 125 14.43 -7.37 -16.88
CA VAL A 125 15.11 -8.60 -17.32
C VAL A 125 14.24 -9.46 -18.24
N MET A 126 12.98 -9.67 -17.89
CA MET A 126 12.11 -10.69 -18.52
C MET A 126 10.85 -10.10 -19.19
N GLY A 127 10.64 -8.80 -19.10
CA GLY A 127 9.48 -8.11 -19.64
C GLY A 127 8.19 -8.58 -18.99
N GLU A 128 7.15 -8.70 -19.80
CA GLU A 128 5.83 -9.17 -19.37
C GLU A 128 5.86 -10.56 -18.72
N ALA A 129 6.76 -11.45 -19.13
CA ALA A 129 6.88 -12.78 -18.50
C ALA A 129 7.31 -12.67 -17.02
N GLY A 130 8.18 -11.70 -16.71
CA GLY A 130 8.57 -11.37 -15.33
C GLY A 130 7.41 -10.81 -14.53
N PHE A 131 6.67 -9.86 -15.10
CA PHE A 131 5.48 -9.29 -14.47
C PHE A 131 4.43 -10.36 -14.17
N ALA A 132 4.14 -11.23 -15.15
CA ALA A 132 3.18 -12.31 -15.02
C ALA A 132 3.58 -13.33 -13.94
N TRP A 133 4.88 -13.64 -13.82
CA TRP A 133 5.38 -14.50 -12.74
C TRP A 133 5.15 -13.86 -11.37
N PHE A 134 5.48 -12.57 -11.23
CA PHE A 134 5.32 -11.85 -9.98
C PHE A 134 3.84 -11.76 -9.56
N ALA A 135 2.94 -11.48 -10.51
CA ALA A 135 1.50 -11.46 -10.28
C ALA A 135 0.97 -12.80 -9.75
N ARG A 136 1.41 -13.93 -10.31
CA ARG A 136 1.02 -15.26 -9.81
C ARG A 136 1.51 -15.53 -8.39
N CYS A 137 2.70 -15.04 -8.03
CA CYS A 137 3.18 -15.14 -6.66
C CYS A 137 2.32 -14.30 -5.71
N ALA A 138 2.01 -13.06 -6.09
CA ALA A 138 1.15 -12.16 -5.31
C ALA A 138 -0.27 -12.72 -5.10
N GLU A 139 -0.85 -13.39 -6.09
CA GLU A 139 -2.15 -14.07 -5.97
C GLU A 139 -2.18 -15.21 -4.94
N GLN A 140 -1.04 -15.84 -4.69
CA GLN A 140 -0.89 -16.94 -3.75
C GLN A 140 -0.48 -16.49 -2.34
N ALA A 141 -0.07 -15.22 -2.19
CA ALA A 141 0.37 -14.67 -0.92
C ALA A 141 -0.80 -14.56 0.08
N ARG A 142 -0.47 -14.75 1.36
CA ARG A 142 -1.33 -14.43 2.50
C ARG A 142 -1.20 -12.97 2.91
N GLN A 143 -0.02 -12.40 2.72
CA GLN A 143 0.18 -10.95 2.77
C GLN A 143 -0.51 -10.33 1.55
N ASN A 144 -1.14 -9.17 1.73
CA ASN A 144 -1.71 -8.43 0.59
C ASN A 144 -0.56 -7.86 -0.23
N GLN A 145 -0.27 -8.48 -1.38
CA GLN A 145 0.77 -8.05 -2.30
C GLN A 145 0.15 -7.44 -3.55
N TYR A 146 -0.04 -6.12 -3.53
CA TYR A 146 -0.54 -5.39 -4.70
C TYR A 146 0.60 -4.96 -5.60
N LEU A 147 0.31 -4.82 -6.89
CA LEU A 147 1.28 -4.46 -7.91
C LEU A 147 0.98 -3.10 -8.52
N GLN A 148 2.05 -2.39 -8.88
CA GLN A 148 2.01 -1.31 -9.86
C GLN A 148 2.69 -1.78 -11.14
N VAL A 149 2.13 -1.43 -12.29
CA VAL A 149 2.67 -1.79 -13.60
C VAL A 149 3.94 -0.98 -13.86
N SER A 150 5.08 -1.66 -14.05
CA SER A 150 6.38 -1.01 -14.23
C SER A 150 6.40 -0.08 -15.44
N SER A 151 6.70 1.20 -15.22
CA SER A 151 6.40 2.27 -16.17
C SER A 151 7.54 2.62 -17.14
N CYS A 152 8.80 2.46 -16.69
CA CYS A 152 10.02 2.74 -17.46
C CYS A 152 10.85 1.47 -17.64
N VAL A 153 10.54 0.70 -18.70
CA VAL A 153 11.30 -0.50 -19.10
C VAL A 153 11.59 -0.43 -20.62
N PRO A 154 12.77 0.07 -21.04
CA PRO A 154 13.92 0.51 -20.22
C PRO A 154 13.69 1.79 -19.41
N ALA A 155 14.57 2.01 -18.42
CA ALA A 155 14.52 3.21 -17.57
C ALA A 155 14.71 4.50 -18.41
N LEU A 156 15.66 4.48 -19.34
CA LEU A 156 15.83 5.51 -20.36
C LEU A 156 16.03 4.90 -21.76
N GLU A 157 15.06 5.15 -22.65
CA GLU A 157 15.09 4.68 -24.03
C GLU A 157 16.35 5.17 -24.77
N GLY A 158 17.03 4.26 -25.45
CA GLY A 158 18.24 4.56 -26.23
C GLY A 158 19.51 4.81 -25.41
N CYS A 159 19.44 4.79 -24.07
CA CYS A 159 20.59 4.92 -23.18
C CYS A 159 20.91 3.63 -22.41
N ASP A 160 19.90 2.80 -22.14
CA ASP A 160 20.04 1.53 -21.44
C ASP A 160 19.98 0.31 -22.38
N VAL A 161 20.65 -0.77 -21.98
CA VAL A 161 20.52 -2.08 -22.60
C VAL A 161 19.85 -3.01 -21.60
N ASN A 162 18.63 -3.43 -21.94
CA ASN A 162 17.79 -4.26 -21.08
C ASN A 162 17.66 -5.70 -21.58
N GLY A 163 17.23 -6.59 -20.68
CA GLY A 163 16.82 -7.95 -21.07
C GLY A 163 15.49 -7.97 -21.83
N ALA A 164 14.62 -6.97 -21.60
CA ALA A 164 13.33 -6.85 -22.29
C ALA A 164 12.81 -5.41 -22.36
N SER A 165 11.78 -5.22 -23.19
CA SER A 165 10.89 -4.06 -23.21
C SER A 165 9.54 -4.39 -22.60
N PHE A 166 8.84 -3.39 -22.06
CA PHE A 166 7.45 -3.55 -21.65
C PHE A 166 6.60 -2.46 -22.31
N THR A 167 5.89 -2.84 -23.37
CA THR A 167 5.15 -1.88 -24.21
C THR A 167 3.83 -1.47 -23.56
N LEU A 168 3.28 -0.31 -23.96
CA LEU A 168 1.97 0.13 -23.46
C LEU A 168 0.86 -0.88 -23.73
N GLU A 169 0.89 -1.58 -24.87
CA GLU A 169 -0.06 -2.64 -25.19
C GLU A 169 -0.03 -3.76 -24.14
N GLN A 170 1.17 -4.22 -23.77
CA GLN A 170 1.33 -5.24 -22.73
C GLN A 170 0.91 -4.71 -21.36
N MET A 171 1.27 -3.48 -21.02
CA MET A 171 0.85 -2.84 -19.76
C MET A 171 -0.68 -2.80 -19.61
N LEU A 172 -1.40 -2.50 -20.71
CA LEU A 172 -2.86 -2.43 -20.72
C LEU A 172 -3.53 -3.78 -20.45
N ALA A 173 -2.89 -4.90 -20.79
CA ALA A 173 -3.39 -6.24 -20.46
C ALA A 173 -3.50 -6.47 -18.94
N TRP A 174 -2.71 -5.76 -18.14
CA TRP A 174 -2.65 -5.89 -16.68
C TRP A 174 -3.41 -4.81 -15.92
N ARG A 175 -3.79 -3.71 -16.58
CA ARG A 175 -4.40 -2.53 -15.93
C ARG A 175 -5.60 -2.87 -15.04
N ASP A 176 -6.44 -3.77 -15.53
CA ASP A 176 -7.70 -4.16 -14.86
C ASP A 176 -7.56 -5.42 -13.99
N HIS A 177 -6.33 -5.95 -13.85
CA HIS A 177 -6.04 -7.10 -13.00
C HIS A 177 -6.37 -6.80 -11.53
N PRO A 178 -6.94 -7.76 -10.76
CA PRO A 178 -7.34 -7.53 -9.36
C PRO A 178 -6.21 -7.07 -8.43
N GLN A 179 -4.99 -7.55 -8.67
CA GLN A 179 -3.80 -7.15 -7.90
C GLN A 179 -3.19 -5.82 -8.34
N VAL A 180 -3.59 -5.27 -9.49
CA VAL A 180 -2.98 -4.04 -10.03
C VAL A 180 -3.72 -2.81 -9.51
N THR A 181 -2.95 -1.94 -8.88
CA THR A 181 -3.44 -0.70 -8.24
C THR A 181 -3.01 0.57 -8.96
N GLY A 182 -2.08 0.48 -9.92
CA GLY A 182 -1.54 1.67 -10.57
C GLY A 182 -0.45 1.42 -11.59
N LEU A 183 0.07 2.54 -12.09
CA LEU A 183 1.31 2.63 -12.85
C LEU A 183 2.43 3.00 -11.89
N ALA A 184 3.54 2.26 -11.97
CA ALA A 184 4.65 2.38 -11.05
C ALA A 184 5.53 3.60 -11.34
N GLU A 185 6.54 3.81 -10.49
CA GLU A 185 7.27 5.07 -10.42
C GLU A 185 7.77 5.55 -11.79
N MET A 186 7.18 6.64 -12.29
CA MET A 186 7.59 7.26 -13.55
C MET A 186 8.94 7.95 -13.32
N MET A 187 10.01 7.27 -13.72
CA MET A 187 11.39 7.74 -13.54
C MET A 187 11.85 8.69 -14.64
N ASP A 188 11.33 8.54 -15.86
CA ASP A 188 11.59 9.46 -16.97
C ASP A 188 10.74 10.73 -16.86
N TYR A 189 10.86 11.42 -15.72
CA TYR A 189 10.23 12.71 -15.51
C TYR A 189 10.72 13.79 -16.48
N PRO A 190 11.99 13.82 -16.98
CA PRO A 190 12.39 14.77 -18.02
C PRO A 190 11.65 14.53 -19.34
N GLY A 191 11.43 13.27 -19.72
CA GLY A 191 10.62 12.92 -20.87
C GLY A 191 9.16 13.35 -20.73
N VAL A 192 8.57 13.16 -19.54
CA VAL A 192 7.22 13.65 -19.24
C VAL A 192 7.14 15.19 -19.36
N ILE A 193 8.11 15.91 -18.79
CA ILE A 193 8.14 17.39 -18.84
C ILE A 193 8.31 17.90 -20.28
N SER A 194 9.14 17.23 -21.08
CA SER A 194 9.33 17.57 -22.49
C SER A 194 8.15 17.19 -23.39
N GLY A 195 7.11 16.54 -22.84
CA GLY A 195 5.89 16.20 -23.55
C GLY A 195 6.04 15.03 -24.50
N GLN A 196 6.92 14.06 -24.18
CA GLN A 196 7.09 12.87 -25.02
C GLN A 196 5.80 12.05 -25.04
N ASN A 197 5.23 11.87 -26.24
CA ASN A 197 3.94 11.19 -26.44
C ASN A 197 3.92 9.80 -25.78
N ALA A 198 4.96 8.98 -25.98
CA ALA A 198 5.01 7.62 -25.42
C ALA A 198 4.86 7.56 -23.89
N LEU A 199 5.34 8.58 -23.17
CA LEU A 199 5.20 8.66 -21.71
C LEU A 199 3.84 9.24 -21.31
N LEU A 200 3.37 10.26 -22.04
CA LEU A 200 2.03 10.83 -21.82
C LEU A 200 0.93 9.81 -22.08
N ASP A 201 1.08 8.96 -23.10
CA ASP A 201 0.14 7.88 -23.43
C ASP A 201 0.04 6.86 -22.30
N LYS A 202 1.18 6.50 -21.67
CA LYS A 202 1.19 5.65 -20.46
C LYS A 202 0.46 6.32 -19.30
N LEU A 203 0.72 7.61 -19.04
CA LEU A 203 0.06 8.35 -17.97
C LEU A 203 -1.45 8.47 -18.18
N ASP A 204 -1.89 8.75 -19.42
CA ASP A 204 -3.30 8.85 -19.76
C ASP A 204 -4.01 7.49 -19.67
N ALA A 205 -3.39 6.42 -20.16
CA ALA A 205 -3.91 5.06 -20.10
C ALA A 205 -4.22 4.57 -18.67
N PHE A 206 -3.44 5.06 -17.68
CA PHE A 206 -3.54 4.70 -16.28
C PHE A 206 -4.14 5.81 -15.39
N ARG A 207 -4.63 6.92 -15.96
CA ARG A 207 -5.08 8.12 -15.23
C ARG A 207 -6.16 7.91 -14.16
N HIS A 208 -6.88 6.80 -14.23
CA HIS A 208 -7.93 6.42 -13.30
C HIS A 208 -7.43 5.59 -12.11
N LEU A 209 -6.19 5.14 -12.15
CA LEU A 209 -5.53 4.40 -11.09
C LEU A 209 -4.51 5.29 -10.37
N THR A 210 -3.77 4.71 -9.43
CA THR A 210 -2.62 5.38 -8.83
C THR A 210 -1.53 5.57 -9.88
N LEU A 211 -0.95 6.75 -9.94
CA LEU A 211 0.23 7.05 -10.75
C LEU A 211 1.36 7.36 -9.80
N ASP A 212 2.40 6.54 -9.78
CA ASP A 212 3.60 6.80 -9.00
C ASP A 212 4.66 7.57 -9.79
N GLY A 213 5.52 8.33 -9.11
CA GLY A 213 6.53 9.18 -9.72
C GLY A 213 7.89 9.08 -9.04
N HIS A 214 8.96 9.37 -9.77
CA HIS A 214 10.30 9.48 -9.22
C HIS A 214 10.95 10.78 -9.68
N CYS A 215 11.07 11.77 -8.77
CA CYS A 215 11.53 13.12 -9.12
C CYS A 215 12.63 13.64 -8.17
N PRO A 216 13.82 12.99 -8.14
CA PRO A 216 14.92 13.36 -7.26
C PRO A 216 15.48 14.74 -7.56
N GLY A 217 15.72 15.55 -6.52
CA GLY A 217 16.42 16.82 -6.64
C GLY A 217 15.64 17.92 -7.38
N TRP A 218 14.37 17.67 -7.67
CA TRP A 218 13.55 18.61 -8.42
C TRP A 218 12.96 19.71 -7.52
N VAL A 219 13.06 20.96 -7.97
CA VAL A 219 12.49 22.12 -7.27
C VAL A 219 11.33 22.63 -8.11
N VAL A 220 10.13 22.60 -7.52
CA VAL A 220 8.88 22.95 -8.18
C VAL A 220 8.93 24.39 -8.72
N LYS A 221 9.02 24.55 -10.04
CA LYS A 221 8.62 25.77 -10.76
C LYS A 221 7.72 25.38 -11.93
N ASN A 222 6.52 25.96 -11.97
CA ASN A 222 5.51 25.84 -13.02
C ASN A 222 4.99 24.42 -13.29
N LEU A 223 4.09 23.93 -12.43
CA LEU A 223 3.44 22.63 -12.61
C LEU A 223 2.23 22.71 -13.55
N THR A 224 2.16 21.78 -14.51
CA THR A 224 0.90 21.39 -15.15
C THR A 224 0.14 20.37 -14.28
N PRO A 225 -1.19 20.27 -14.36
CA PRO A 225 -2.00 19.38 -13.52
C PRO A 225 -1.64 17.88 -13.59
N ILE A 226 -1.12 17.43 -14.73
CA ILE A 226 -0.67 16.04 -14.94
C ILE A 226 0.58 15.75 -14.09
N LEU A 227 1.53 16.69 -14.08
CA LEU A 227 2.76 16.57 -13.31
C LEU A 227 2.47 16.56 -11.80
N LEU A 228 1.48 17.34 -11.33
CA LEU A 228 1.00 17.31 -9.95
C LEU A 228 0.46 15.94 -9.50
N ARG A 229 -0.09 15.13 -10.42
CA ARG A 229 -0.64 13.81 -10.08
C ARG A 229 0.47 12.78 -9.86
N VAL A 230 1.46 12.76 -10.75
CA VAL A 230 2.66 11.91 -10.68
C VAL A 230 3.56 12.33 -9.51
N LEU A 231 3.63 13.62 -9.20
CA LEU A 231 4.46 14.15 -8.12
C LEU A 231 3.89 13.94 -6.70
N LYS A 232 2.58 13.64 -6.55
CA LYS A 232 1.95 13.48 -5.23
C LYS A 232 2.47 12.27 -4.45
N THR A 233 2.99 11.28 -5.15
CA THR A 233 3.58 10.07 -4.56
C THR A 233 5.11 10.07 -4.65
N ALA A 234 5.70 11.05 -5.36
CA ALA A 234 7.10 11.02 -5.72
C ALA A 234 8.05 10.99 -4.52
N ARG A 235 8.90 9.97 -4.47
CA ARG A 235 9.82 9.74 -3.34
C ARG A 235 11.25 10.14 -3.70
N LYS A 236 11.72 11.23 -3.06
CA LYS A 236 13.09 11.40 -2.54
C LYS A 236 13.19 12.71 -1.75
N LEU A 237 13.36 12.59 -0.44
CA LEU A 237 13.83 13.69 0.41
C LEU A 237 15.36 13.73 0.29
N SER A 238 15.90 14.73 -0.41
CA SER A 238 17.34 14.94 -0.43
C SER A 238 17.82 15.32 0.98
N ALA A 239 18.77 14.57 1.54
CA ALA A 239 19.42 14.90 2.80
C ALA A 239 20.02 16.32 2.73
N GLY A 240 19.58 17.21 3.61
CA GLY A 240 20.27 18.48 3.89
C GLY A 240 19.60 19.78 3.43
N ARG A 241 18.49 19.76 2.68
CA ARG A 241 17.65 20.95 2.48
C ARG A 241 16.19 20.55 2.58
N ARG A 242 15.42 21.23 3.44
CA ARG A 242 13.97 21.12 3.48
C ARG A 242 13.46 21.48 2.08
N THR A 243 13.16 20.48 1.26
CA THR A 243 12.23 20.67 0.16
C THR A 243 10.90 21.10 0.79
N PRO A 244 10.24 22.16 0.30
CA PRO A 244 8.87 22.41 0.73
C PRO A 244 8.07 21.16 0.39
N GLU A 245 7.56 20.50 1.42
CA GLU A 245 6.78 19.27 1.31
C GLU A 245 5.77 19.43 0.18
N ILE A 246 5.79 18.52 -0.80
CA ILE A 246 4.66 18.34 -1.72
C ILE A 246 3.56 17.64 -0.91
N THR A 247 3.01 18.35 0.06
CA THR A 247 1.74 18.02 0.72
C THR A 247 0.88 19.27 0.62
N THR A 248 -0.22 19.19 -0.14
CA THR A 248 -1.25 20.24 -0.07
C THR A 248 -1.89 20.14 1.31
N ARG A 249 -1.40 20.93 2.26
CA ARG A 249 -2.11 21.17 3.53
C ARG A 249 -3.33 22.03 3.23
N HIS A 250 -4.52 21.52 3.52
CA HIS A 250 -5.58 22.39 3.99
C HIS A 250 -5.20 22.81 5.41
N VAL A 251 -4.61 23.99 5.54
CA VAL A 251 -4.29 24.60 6.83
C VAL A 251 -5.60 25.13 7.42
N VAL A 252 -6.06 24.51 8.51
CA VAL A 252 -6.86 25.20 9.54
C VAL A 252 -5.90 25.41 10.71
N ASP A 253 -5.57 26.67 10.98
CA ASP A 253 -4.66 27.06 12.05
C ASP A 253 -5.28 26.77 13.43
N ASP A 254 -4.68 25.84 14.20
CA ASP A 254 -4.86 25.77 15.66
C ASP A 254 -3.47 25.71 16.33
N PRO A 255 -3.10 26.74 17.13
CA PRO A 255 -1.77 26.87 17.74
C PRO A 255 -1.48 25.91 18.92
N ARG A 256 -2.29 24.87 19.18
CA ARG A 256 -2.15 24.01 20.39
C ARG A 256 -1.78 22.53 20.17
N ARG A 257 -1.50 22.06 18.95
CA ARG A 257 -1.05 20.66 18.75
C ARG A 257 0.47 20.49 18.76
N VAL A 258 0.94 19.71 19.73
CA VAL A 258 2.30 19.16 19.85
C VAL A 258 2.64 18.38 18.58
N ARG A 259 3.78 18.71 17.96
CA ARG A 259 4.31 17.98 16.80
C ARG A 259 4.98 16.70 17.30
N CYS A 260 4.45 15.54 16.93
CA CYS A 260 5.21 14.29 16.92
C CYS A 260 5.87 14.14 15.55
N PRO A 261 7.20 14.26 15.43
CA PRO A 261 7.91 13.81 14.25
C PRO A 261 8.16 12.30 14.39
N ALA A 262 7.49 11.48 13.59
CA ALA A 262 7.93 10.11 13.37
C ALA A 262 9.23 10.17 12.55
N ILE A 263 10.36 10.23 13.26
CA ILE A 263 11.71 10.05 12.72
C ILE A 263 12.16 8.66 13.13
N SER A 264 12.35 7.77 12.17
CA SER A 264 13.24 6.63 12.35
C SER A 264 13.97 6.34 11.04
N THR A 265 15.19 6.86 10.95
CA THR A 265 16.15 6.47 9.90
C THR A 265 17.54 6.40 10.52
N HIS A 266 17.91 5.33 11.22
CA HIS A 266 19.31 5.02 11.52
C HIS A 266 19.58 3.54 11.24
N TRP A 267 20.20 3.27 10.10
CA TRP A 267 21.06 2.11 9.90
C TRP A 267 22.44 2.64 9.51
N HIS A 268 23.34 2.73 10.50
CA HIS A 268 24.76 2.62 10.24
C HIS A 268 25.21 1.24 10.74
N ARG A 269 26.21 0.69 10.05
CA ARG A 269 26.77 -0.66 10.19
C ARG A 269 26.99 -1.08 11.64
#